data_AF-A0A6I6WVB4-F1
#
_entry.id   AF-A0A6I6WVB4-F1
#
_cell.length_a   1.000
_cell.length_b   1.000
_cell.length_c   1.000
_cell.angle_alpha   90.00
_cell.angle_beta   90.00
_cell.angle_gamma   90.00
#
_symmetry.space_group_name_H-M   'P 1'
#
loop_
_entity.id
_entity.type
_entity.pdbx_description
1 polymer ?
#
loop_
_entity_poly.entity_id
_entity_poly.type
_entity_poly.pdbx_seq_one_letter_code
_entity_poly.pdbx_strand_id
1 'polypeptide(L)'
;MEQRFQPAYDYDTDGCYATPAIGPDGTLAPGLKLGGDVNGNCRDLSDLDNTNGYSRTKCNNDWCAIVYASYFEKDQAALGGGSAGHRHDWEHVVVWVHDDRAEYVSTSNHGGFTVHKRADLPFEDTHPKVVYHKDGISTHCFRAANDNDEPPENHKGTWQYPPLVGWDGYPDGLRSKLTGADFGSATLGIKDDTFASHLAKAKPDDIPFDPDAP
;
A
#
# COMPACT_ATOMS: atom_id res chain seq x y z
N MET A 1 -3.00 15.97 -6.64
CA MET A 1 -1.84 15.69 -5.77
C MET A 1 -1.58 14.20 -5.67
N GLU A 2 -2.59 13.41 -5.28
CA GLU A 2 -2.51 11.95 -5.13
C GLU A 2 -1.94 11.23 -6.37
N GLN A 3 -2.38 11.55 -7.58
CA GLN A 3 -1.82 10.94 -8.79
C GLN A 3 -0.36 11.35 -9.05
N ARG A 4 0.02 12.59 -8.74
CA ARG A 4 1.37 13.11 -9.03
C ARG A 4 2.44 12.44 -8.17
N PHE A 5 2.13 12.17 -6.91
CA PHE A 5 3.07 11.56 -5.96
C PHE A 5 2.79 10.08 -5.72
N GLN A 6 1.95 9.46 -6.56
CA GLN A 6 1.64 8.04 -6.46
C GLN A 6 2.92 7.21 -6.52
N PRO A 7 3.13 6.23 -5.63
CA PRO A 7 4.29 5.37 -5.73
C PRO A 7 4.29 4.57 -7.03
N ALA A 8 5.48 4.41 -7.59
CA ALA A 8 5.74 3.45 -8.65
C ALA A 8 5.99 2.09 -8.00
N TYR A 9 5.13 1.11 -8.26
CA TYR A 9 5.18 -0.17 -7.57
C TYR A 9 5.89 -1.24 -8.38
N ASP A 10 6.66 -2.06 -7.67
CA ASP A 10 6.96 -3.43 -8.06
C ASP A 10 6.44 -4.43 -7.03
N TYR A 11 6.27 -5.67 -7.45
CA TYR A 11 5.82 -6.78 -6.64
C TYR A 11 6.75 -7.96 -6.90
N ASP A 12 7.60 -8.28 -5.92
CA ASP A 12 8.57 -9.37 -6.01
C ASP A 12 7.86 -10.70 -6.25
N THR A 13 8.60 -11.67 -6.81
CA THR A 13 8.06 -12.97 -7.18
C THR A 13 7.42 -13.75 -6.04
N ASP A 14 7.65 -13.37 -4.78
CA ASP A 14 7.14 -14.03 -3.59
C ASP A 14 5.80 -13.49 -3.05
N GLY A 15 5.24 -12.43 -3.63
CA GLY A 15 3.97 -11.83 -3.19
C GLY A 15 2.81 -11.90 -4.20
N CYS A 16 1.60 -11.67 -3.69
CA CYS A 16 0.42 -11.36 -4.52
C CYS A 16 0.55 -9.99 -5.19
N TYR A 17 -0.22 -9.74 -6.26
CA TYR A 17 -0.46 -8.38 -6.74
C TYR A 17 -1.54 -7.70 -5.90
N ALA A 18 -1.50 -6.36 -5.86
CA ALA A 18 -2.57 -5.58 -5.25
C ALA A 18 -3.88 -5.78 -6.03
N THR A 19 -4.98 -6.04 -5.34
CA THR A 19 -6.29 -6.34 -5.94
C THR A 19 -7.34 -5.32 -5.49
N PRO A 20 -8.41 -5.05 -6.26
CA PRO A 20 -9.48 -4.19 -5.79
C PRO A 20 -10.18 -4.85 -4.59
N ALA A 21 -10.17 -4.17 -3.44
CA ALA A 21 -10.84 -4.63 -2.23
C ALA A 21 -12.38 -4.56 -2.33
N ILE A 22 -12.89 -3.78 -3.28
CA ILE A 22 -14.31 -3.60 -3.56
C ILE A 22 -14.54 -3.37 -5.06
N GLY A 23 -15.53 -4.07 -5.61
CA GLY A 23 -15.99 -3.90 -6.99
C GLY A 23 -16.92 -2.69 -7.17
N PRO A 24 -17.22 -2.30 -8.42
CA PRO A 24 -18.10 -1.17 -8.72
C PRO A 24 -19.56 -1.39 -8.30
N ASP A 25 -19.98 -2.65 -8.12
CA ASP A 25 -21.27 -3.06 -7.55
C ASP A 25 -21.25 -3.12 -6.00
N GLY A 26 -20.11 -2.80 -5.40
CA GLY A 26 -19.86 -2.89 -3.98
C GLY A 26 -19.54 -4.30 -3.47
N THR A 27 -19.36 -5.30 -4.32
CA THR A 27 -18.92 -6.63 -3.87
C THR A 27 -17.52 -6.53 -3.26
N LEU A 28 -17.37 -6.95 -2.00
CA LEU A 28 -16.08 -6.94 -1.31
C LEU A 28 -15.24 -8.13 -1.77
N ALA A 29 -13.93 -7.92 -1.89
CA ALA A 29 -13.01 -9.00 -2.21
C ALA A 29 -13.04 -10.07 -1.10
N PRO A 30 -13.28 -11.35 -1.43
CA PRO A 30 -13.38 -12.42 -0.44
C PRO A 30 -12.00 -12.81 0.15
N GLY A 31 -10.91 -12.35 -0.46
CA GLY A 31 -9.56 -12.78 -0.15
C GLY A 31 -9.31 -14.26 -0.45
N LEU A 32 -8.11 -14.73 -0.17
CA LEU A 32 -7.70 -16.12 -0.36
C LEU A 32 -7.47 -16.83 0.97
N LYS A 33 -7.71 -18.15 0.98
CA LYS A 33 -7.29 -18.98 2.12
C LYS A 33 -5.76 -19.09 2.09
N LEU A 34 -5.16 -19.22 3.27
CA LEU A 34 -3.79 -19.69 3.36
C LEU A 34 -3.69 -21.14 2.84
N GLY A 35 -2.55 -21.49 2.28
CA GLY A 35 -2.25 -22.77 1.66
C GLY A 35 -1.58 -22.60 0.29
N GLY A 36 -0.99 -23.70 -0.18
CA GLY A 36 -0.24 -23.70 -1.44
C GLY A 36 0.95 -22.75 -1.40
N ASP A 37 1.27 -22.18 -2.57
CA ASP A 37 2.36 -21.22 -2.70
C ASP A 37 1.99 -19.86 -2.09
N VAL A 38 3.01 -19.13 -1.62
CA VAL A 38 2.84 -17.81 -0.98
C VAL A 38 2.12 -16.82 -1.90
N ASN A 39 2.43 -16.85 -3.19
CA ASN A 39 1.83 -16.08 -4.28
C ASN A 39 0.77 -16.86 -5.07
N GLY A 40 0.40 -18.07 -4.62
CA GLY A 40 -0.46 -18.97 -5.37
C GLY A 40 -1.90 -18.44 -5.51
N ASN A 41 -2.41 -18.42 -6.74
CA ASN A 41 -3.74 -17.93 -7.14
C ASN A 41 -3.98 -16.41 -6.97
N CYS A 42 -2.93 -15.61 -6.81
CA CYS A 42 -3.01 -14.14 -6.70
C CYS A 42 -1.86 -13.43 -7.43
N ARG A 43 -1.17 -14.15 -8.31
CA ARG A 43 -0.01 -13.66 -9.06
C ARG A 43 0.02 -14.26 -10.45
N ASP A 44 -0.88 -13.79 -11.30
CA ASP A 44 -0.77 -13.95 -12.76
C ASP A 44 -0.83 -12.59 -13.48
N LEU A 45 -0.74 -12.59 -14.82
CA LEU A 45 -0.79 -11.35 -15.59
C LEU A 45 -2.16 -10.66 -15.48
N SER A 46 -3.25 -11.43 -15.36
CA SER A 46 -4.60 -10.89 -15.26
C SER A 46 -4.85 -10.22 -13.90
N ASP A 47 -4.24 -10.74 -12.84
CA ASP A 47 -4.19 -10.10 -11.53
C ASP A 47 -3.47 -8.75 -11.62
N LEU A 48 -2.30 -8.71 -12.28
CA LEU A 48 -1.53 -7.48 -12.47
C LEU A 48 -2.29 -6.43 -13.29
N ASP A 49 -3.03 -6.86 -14.32
CA ASP A 49 -3.89 -6.00 -15.14
C ASP A 49 -5.09 -5.43 -14.37
N ASN A 50 -5.46 -6.05 -13.25
CA ASN A 50 -6.61 -5.66 -12.43
C ASN A 50 -6.22 -4.97 -11.12
N THR A 51 -4.99 -4.47 -10.98
CA THR A 51 -4.54 -3.79 -9.77
C THR A 51 -5.34 -2.53 -9.46
N ASN A 52 -5.45 -2.15 -8.18
CA ASN A 52 -6.08 -0.90 -7.76
C ASN A 52 -5.45 -0.39 -6.45
N GLY A 53 -5.36 0.92 -6.30
CA GLY A 53 -4.95 1.60 -5.08
C GLY A 53 -6.07 2.48 -4.51
N TYR A 54 -5.95 2.79 -3.23
CA TYR A 54 -6.81 3.75 -2.53
C TYR A 54 -5.95 4.84 -1.91
N SER A 55 -6.47 6.06 -1.78
CA SER A 55 -5.70 7.10 -1.09
C SER A 55 -6.53 8.02 -0.23
N ARG A 56 -5.87 8.63 0.75
CA ARG A 56 -6.41 9.72 1.54
C ARG A 56 -5.31 10.72 1.88
N THR A 57 -5.64 11.99 1.70
CA THR A 57 -4.72 13.10 1.92
C THR A 57 -5.10 13.89 3.18
N LYS A 58 -4.10 14.37 3.92
CA LYS A 58 -4.25 15.38 4.97
C LYS A 58 -3.15 16.42 4.85
N CYS A 59 -3.49 17.70 5.02
CA CYS A 59 -2.50 18.78 5.00
C CYS A 59 -2.65 19.69 6.23
N ASN A 60 -1.53 20.04 6.86
CA ASN A 60 -1.45 21.06 7.90
C ASN A 60 0.02 21.49 8.07
N ASN A 61 0.23 22.67 8.65
CA ASN A 61 1.55 23.22 8.94
C ASN A 61 2.50 23.21 7.73
N ASP A 62 1.99 23.55 6.54
CA ASP A 62 2.68 23.56 5.25
C ASP A 62 3.17 22.19 4.73
N TRP A 63 2.74 21.10 5.38
CA TRP A 63 2.98 19.73 4.95
C TRP A 63 1.70 19.05 4.50
N CYS A 64 1.81 18.16 3.53
CA CYS A 64 0.76 17.24 3.13
C CYS A 64 1.24 15.79 3.25
N ALA A 65 0.46 14.96 3.92
CA ALA A 65 0.62 13.51 3.95
C ALA A 65 -0.39 12.86 3.01
N ILE A 66 0.10 12.05 2.07
CA ILE A 66 -0.74 11.26 1.17
C ILE A 66 -0.54 9.80 1.53
N VAL A 67 -1.57 9.16 2.07
CA VAL A 67 -1.56 7.74 2.37
C VAL A 67 -2.11 6.99 1.17
N TYR A 68 -1.32 6.10 0.59
CA TYR A 68 -1.72 5.13 -0.43
C TYR A 68 -1.88 3.78 0.24
N ALA A 69 -3.02 3.12 0.01
CA ALA A 69 -3.33 1.81 0.56
C ALA A 69 -3.53 0.80 -0.57
N SER A 70 -2.89 -0.36 -0.42
CA SER A 70 -2.96 -1.49 -1.36
C SER A 70 -3.49 -2.71 -0.63
N TYR A 71 -4.50 -3.35 -1.21
CA TYR A 71 -5.11 -4.57 -0.66
C TYR A 71 -4.53 -5.79 -1.36
N PHE A 72 -4.17 -6.81 -0.59
CA PHE A 72 -3.79 -8.12 -1.11
C PHE A 72 -4.72 -9.20 -0.55
N GLU A 73 -4.96 -10.24 -1.34
CA GLU A 73 -5.99 -11.23 -0.98
C GLU A 73 -5.58 -12.15 0.18
N LYS A 74 -4.28 -12.31 0.40
CA LYS A 74 -3.69 -13.03 1.53
C LYS A 74 -2.27 -12.54 1.77
N ASP A 75 -1.80 -12.79 2.98
CA ASP A 75 -0.42 -12.65 3.37
C ASP A 75 0.02 -13.94 4.08
N GLN A 76 1.07 -14.57 3.56
CA GLN A 76 1.50 -15.91 3.95
C GLN A 76 3.02 -16.00 4.11
N ALA A 77 3.46 -16.42 5.30
CA ALA A 77 4.88 -16.47 5.64
C ALA A 77 5.64 -17.68 5.05
N ALA A 78 4.96 -18.78 4.69
CA ALA A 78 5.60 -20.01 4.21
C ALA A 78 4.71 -20.83 3.27
N LEU A 79 5.29 -21.79 2.55
CA LEU A 79 4.55 -22.70 1.67
C LEU A 79 3.68 -23.70 2.45
N GLY A 80 2.58 -24.13 1.83
CA GLY A 80 1.77 -25.26 2.30
C GLY A 80 0.68 -24.92 3.32
N GLY A 81 -0.09 -25.92 3.70
CA GLY A 81 -1.17 -25.77 4.68
C GLY A 81 -0.63 -25.57 6.09
N GLY A 82 -1.24 -24.66 6.87
CA GLY A 82 -0.82 -24.35 8.25
C GLY A 82 0.28 -23.29 8.36
N SER A 83 0.62 -22.59 7.28
CA SER A 83 1.50 -21.43 7.32
C SER A 83 0.94 -20.34 8.24
N ALA A 84 1.83 -19.64 8.96
CA ALA A 84 1.50 -18.37 9.59
C ALA A 84 1.16 -17.32 8.52
N GLY A 85 0.31 -16.36 8.89
CA GLY A 85 -0.23 -15.33 8.00
C GLY A 85 -1.73 -15.14 8.21
N HIS A 86 -2.38 -14.43 7.29
CA HIS A 86 -3.83 -14.21 7.31
C HIS A 86 -4.43 -14.06 5.91
N ARG A 87 -5.74 -14.33 5.82
CA ARG A 87 -6.57 -13.86 4.70
C ARG A 87 -6.64 -12.35 4.78
N HIS A 88 -6.63 -11.71 3.62
CA HIS A 88 -6.58 -10.25 3.45
C HIS A 88 -5.25 -9.68 3.92
N ASP A 89 -4.82 -8.63 3.25
CA ASP A 89 -3.72 -7.80 3.71
C ASP A 89 -3.93 -6.37 3.25
N TRP A 90 -3.40 -5.42 4.02
CA TRP A 90 -3.47 -3.99 3.74
C TRP A 90 -2.13 -3.36 4.05
N GLU A 91 -1.37 -3.07 3.00
CA GLU A 91 -0.10 -2.36 3.10
C GLU A 91 -0.26 -0.91 2.62
N HIS A 92 0.63 -0.05 3.10
CA HIS A 92 0.53 1.39 2.95
C HIS A 92 1.86 2.04 2.61
N VAL A 93 1.78 3.08 1.79
CA VAL A 93 2.88 4.03 1.57
C VAL A 93 2.38 5.41 1.94
N VAL A 94 3.14 6.15 2.75
CA VAL A 94 2.83 7.55 3.07
C VAL A 94 3.86 8.45 2.41
N VAL A 95 3.43 9.34 1.52
CA VAL A 95 4.30 10.35 0.91
C VAL A 95 4.09 11.68 1.61
N TRP A 96 5.18 12.22 2.16
CA TRP A 96 5.20 13.49 2.88
C TRP A 96 5.73 14.58 1.96
N VAL A 97 4.85 15.53 1.63
CA VAL A 97 5.08 16.57 0.64
C VAL A 97 5.18 17.93 1.33
N HIS A 98 6.19 18.70 0.96
CA HIS A 98 6.39 20.10 1.36
C HIS A 98 6.84 20.89 0.13
N ASP A 99 6.34 22.11 -0.06
CA ASP A 99 6.66 22.95 -1.23
C ASP A 99 6.59 22.20 -2.58
N ASP A 100 5.53 21.39 -2.76
CA ASP A 100 5.28 20.62 -3.99
C ASP A 100 6.39 19.60 -4.35
N ARG A 101 7.10 19.12 -3.32
CA ARG A 101 8.14 18.10 -3.41
C ARG A 101 7.93 17.01 -2.34
N ALA A 102 8.04 15.75 -2.74
CA ALA A 102 8.09 14.63 -1.81
C ALA A 102 9.45 14.61 -1.10
N GLU A 103 9.46 14.92 0.20
CA GLU A 103 10.66 15.01 1.04
C GLU A 103 10.90 13.71 1.82
N TYR A 104 9.83 13.02 2.21
CA TYR A 104 9.90 11.72 2.89
C TYR A 104 8.88 10.74 2.32
N VAL A 105 9.20 9.46 2.43
CA VAL A 105 8.32 8.35 2.07
C VAL A 105 8.37 7.34 3.20
N SER A 106 7.22 6.92 3.71
CA SER A 106 7.13 5.90 4.75
C SER A 106 6.51 4.63 4.18
N THR A 107 7.17 3.48 4.31
CA THR A 107 6.66 2.18 3.87
C THR A 107 6.22 1.36 5.07
N SER A 108 5.03 0.78 5.03
CA SER A 108 4.55 -0.08 6.12
C SER A 108 5.34 -1.38 6.20
N ASN A 109 5.59 -1.83 7.43
CA ASN A 109 6.12 -3.15 7.72
C ASN A 109 5.63 -3.65 9.09
N HIS A 110 4.98 -4.81 9.10
CA HIS A 110 4.60 -5.55 10.31
C HIS A 110 3.90 -4.69 11.38
N GLY A 111 3.00 -3.78 10.96
CA GLY A 111 2.24 -2.88 11.83
C GLY A 111 2.92 -1.56 12.23
N GLY A 112 4.15 -1.35 11.77
CA GLY A 112 4.93 -0.11 11.86
C GLY A 112 5.25 0.48 10.49
N PHE A 113 6.21 1.41 10.46
CA PHE A 113 6.69 2.08 9.26
C PHE A 113 8.20 2.26 9.29
N THR A 114 8.83 2.13 8.14
CA THR A 114 10.17 2.69 7.91
C THR A 114 10.04 4.02 7.18
N VAL A 115 10.64 5.06 7.73
CA VAL A 115 10.69 6.41 7.14
C VAL A 115 11.97 6.56 6.33
N HIS A 116 11.82 6.87 5.05
CA HIS A 116 12.90 7.12 4.10
C HIS A 116 12.96 8.60 3.78
N LYS A 117 14.16 9.20 3.81
CA LYS A 117 14.33 10.53 3.21
C LYS A 117 14.32 10.38 1.70
N ARG A 118 13.96 11.44 0.98
CA ARG A 118 14.00 11.46 -0.48
C ARG A 118 15.33 10.95 -1.06
N ALA A 119 16.45 11.26 -0.42
CA ALA A 119 17.78 10.86 -0.89
C ALA A 119 18.06 9.34 -0.76
N ASP A 120 17.29 8.63 0.05
CA ASP A 120 17.50 7.23 0.38
C ASP A 120 16.59 6.28 -0.44
N LEU A 121 15.79 6.82 -1.36
CA LEU A 121 14.81 6.08 -2.14
C LEU A 121 14.81 6.58 -3.60
N PRO A 122 14.82 5.67 -4.61
CA PRO A 122 14.81 6.08 -6.01
C PRO A 122 13.44 6.59 -6.45
N PHE A 123 13.42 7.56 -7.37
CA PHE A 123 12.20 8.15 -7.93
C PHE A 123 12.18 8.01 -9.45
N GLU A 124 10.98 7.81 -10.01
CA GLU A 124 10.66 8.15 -11.40
C GLU A 124 9.89 9.48 -11.38
N ASP A 125 10.52 10.57 -11.80
CA ASP A 125 9.99 11.94 -11.65
C ASP A 125 9.57 12.26 -10.20
N THR A 126 8.27 12.28 -9.93
CA THR A 126 7.66 12.53 -8.61
C THR A 126 7.18 11.25 -7.92
N HIS A 127 7.30 10.10 -8.57
CA HIS A 127 6.83 8.81 -8.10
C HIS A 127 7.94 8.07 -7.33
N PRO A 128 7.81 7.90 -6.00
CA PRO A 128 8.75 7.08 -5.25
C PRO A 128 8.63 5.61 -5.65
N LYS A 129 9.74 4.93 -5.89
CA LYS A 129 9.77 3.51 -6.22
C LYS A 129 9.73 2.65 -4.96
N VAL A 130 8.71 1.79 -4.87
CA VAL A 130 8.41 0.96 -3.69
C VAL A 130 8.14 -0.47 -4.14
N VAL A 131 8.62 -1.44 -3.36
CA VAL A 131 8.47 -2.87 -3.67
C VAL A 131 7.68 -3.57 -2.59
N TYR A 132 6.64 -4.31 -2.99
CA TYR A 132 5.97 -5.28 -2.13
C TYR A 132 6.72 -6.61 -2.20
N HIS A 133 7.16 -7.12 -1.06
CA HIS A 133 7.99 -8.33 -0.99
C HIS A 133 7.74 -9.11 0.29
N LYS A 134 8.22 -10.35 0.32
CA LYS A 134 8.29 -11.14 1.55
C LYS A 134 9.52 -10.75 2.39
N ASP A 135 9.31 -10.46 3.67
CA ASP A 135 10.40 -10.07 4.57
C ASP A 135 11.06 -11.28 5.24
N GLY A 136 11.99 -11.91 4.51
CA GLY A 136 12.76 -13.04 5.01
C GLY A 136 11.86 -14.22 5.42
N ILE A 137 11.87 -14.57 6.73
CA ILE A 137 11.00 -15.63 7.28
C ILE A 137 9.61 -15.12 7.72
N SER A 138 9.39 -13.80 7.70
CA SER A 138 8.14 -13.16 8.08
C SER A 138 7.13 -13.14 6.92
N THR A 139 6.04 -12.42 7.15
CA THR A 139 5.01 -11.99 6.20
C THR A 139 5.51 -10.91 5.23
N HIS A 140 4.62 -10.43 4.36
CA HIS A 140 4.95 -9.40 3.39
C HIS A 140 4.96 -7.99 3.99
N CYS A 141 5.66 -7.08 3.31
CA CYS A 141 5.62 -5.65 3.59
C CYS A 141 6.07 -4.83 2.38
N PHE A 142 5.94 -3.50 2.48
CA PHE A 142 6.60 -2.58 1.56
C PHE A 142 8.02 -2.22 2.00
N ARG A 143 8.91 -2.08 1.01
CA ARG A 143 10.26 -1.51 1.17
C ARG A 143 10.56 -0.46 0.10
N ALA A 144 11.56 0.37 0.36
CA ALA A 144 12.18 1.18 -0.68
C ALA A 144 12.80 0.28 -1.76
N ALA A 145 12.67 0.67 -3.02
CA ALA A 145 13.41 0.03 -4.10
C ALA A 145 14.92 0.33 -4.03
N ASN A 146 15.73 -0.52 -4.64
CA ASN A 146 17.17 -0.38 -4.79
C ASN A 146 17.63 -0.82 -6.19
N ASP A 147 18.94 -0.79 -6.43
CA ASP A 147 19.53 -1.08 -7.76
C ASP A 147 19.25 -2.50 -8.28
N ASN A 148 18.84 -3.45 -7.41
CA ASN A 148 18.49 -4.80 -7.83
C ASN A 148 17.04 -4.93 -8.33
N ASP A 149 16.21 -3.90 -8.18
CA ASP A 149 14.81 -3.89 -8.61
C ASP A 149 14.64 -3.31 -10.03
N GLU A 150 15.72 -3.30 -10.82
CA GLU A 150 15.72 -2.85 -12.21
C GLU A 150 16.22 -3.95 -13.17
N PRO A 151 15.35 -4.47 -14.05
CA PRO A 151 13.93 -4.15 -14.18
C PRO A 151 13.09 -4.76 -13.04
N PRO A 152 11.87 -4.23 -12.82
CA PRO A 152 10.89 -4.80 -11.89
C PRO A 152 10.59 -6.29 -12.12
N GLU A 153 10.35 -7.06 -11.05
CA GLU A 153 10.11 -8.51 -11.06
C GLU A 153 8.68 -8.91 -11.46
N ASN A 154 7.74 -7.97 -11.52
CA ASN A 154 6.37 -8.23 -11.95
C ASN A 154 6.27 -8.72 -13.42
N HIS A 155 5.12 -9.31 -13.79
CA HIS A 155 4.91 -9.92 -15.12
C HIS A 155 5.13 -8.98 -16.32
N LYS A 156 5.10 -7.66 -16.13
CA LYS A 156 5.31 -6.68 -17.20
C LYS A 156 6.75 -6.20 -17.30
N GLY A 157 7.60 -6.47 -16.31
CA GLY A 157 8.98 -5.99 -16.28
C GLY A 157 9.11 -4.47 -16.25
N THR A 158 8.07 -3.77 -15.79
CA THR A 158 8.03 -2.30 -15.71
C THR A 158 7.42 -1.86 -14.40
N TRP A 159 7.70 -0.63 -14.00
CA TRP A 159 7.06 -0.01 -12.84
C TRP A 159 5.55 0.14 -13.07
N GLN A 160 4.76 -0.12 -12.03
CA GLN A 160 3.30 -0.17 -12.11
C GLN A 160 2.67 1.02 -11.41
N TYR A 161 1.61 1.53 -12.02
CA TYR A 161 0.82 2.66 -11.54
C TYR A 161 -0.65 2.25 -11.48
N PRO A 162 -1.08 1.53 -10.42
CA PRO A 162 -2.46 1.06 -10.31
C PRO A 162 -3.45 2.22 -10.40
N PRO A 163 -4.63 2.06 -11.04
CA PRO A 163 -5.75 2.98 -10.89
C PRO A 163 -5.98 3.35 -9.42
N LEU A 164 -6.25 4.63 -9.16
CA LEU A 164 -6.34 5.17 -7.80
C LEU A 164 -7.72 5.72 -7.49
N VAL A 165 -8.31 5.27 -6.40
CA VAL A 165 -9.54 5.86 -5.82
C VAL A 165 -9.15 6.72 -4.61
N GLY A 166 -9.16 8.04 -4.80
CA GLY A 166 -8.96 9.01 -3.72
C GLY A 166 -10.14 9.03 -2.76
N TRP A 167 -9.92 9.49 -1.52
CA TRP A 167 -10.89 9.43 -0.42
C TRP A 167 -12.24 10.06 -0.76
N ASP A 168 -12.23 11.13 -1.55
CA ASP A 168 -13.43 11.85 -1.99
C ASP A 168 -13.84 11.51 -3.43
N GLY A 169 -13.17 10.53 -4.05
CA GLY A 169 -13.42 10.05 -5.41
C GLY A 169 -14.25 8.77 -5.51
N TYR A 170 -14.75 8.25 -4.39
CA TYR A 170 -15.58 7.04 -4.40
C TYR A 170 -16.98 7.34 -4.96
N PRO A 171 -17.55 6.43 -5.76
CA PRO A 171 -18.99 6.41 -6.03
C PRO A 171 -19.82 6.31 -4.73
N ASP A 172 -21.04 6.82 -4.78
CA ASP A 172 -21.96 6.86 -3.64
C ASP A 172 -22.07 5.49 -2.93
N GLY A 173 -21.89 5.50 -1.62
CA GLY A 173 -22.01 4.33 -0.75
C GLY A 173 -20.82 3.36 -0.76
N LEU A 174 -19.96 3.37 -1.79
CA LEU A 174 -18.82 2.44 -1.88
C LEU A 174 -17.77 2.71 -0.80
N ARG A 175 -17.49 3.99 -0.50
CA ARG A 175 -16.58 4.36 0.60
C ARG A 175 -17.05 3.77 1.91
N SER A 176 -18.30 4.02 2.30
CA SER A 176 -18.88 3.52 3.54
C SER A 176 -18.90 2.00 3.62
N LYS A 177 -19.12 1.31 2.49
CA LYS A 177 -19.11 -0.15 2.43
C LYS A 177 -17.70 -0.73 2.62
N LEU A 178 -16.69 -0.16 1.95
CA LEU A 178 -15.29 -0.54 2.11
C LEU A 178 -14.79 -0.24 3.52
N THR A 179 -15.08 0.95 4.04
CA THR A 179 -14.62 1.37 5.37
C THR A 179 -15.38 0.66 6.49
N GLY A 180 -16.60 0.19 6.25
CA GLY A 180 -17.36 -0.64 7.20
C GLY A 180 -17.04 -2.15 7.15
N ALA A 181 -16.24 -2.60 6.18
CA ALA A 181 -15.92 -4.02 6.02
C ALA A 181 -14.91 -4.53 7.06
N ASP A 182 -15.09 -5.79 7.46
CA ASP A 182 -14.18 -6.56 8.29
C ASP A 182 -13.21 -7.36 7.40
N PHE A 183 -11.91 -7.00 7.46
CA PHE A 183 -10.83 -7.68 6.77
C PHE A 183 -10.00 -8.55 7.73
N GLY A 184 -10.56 -8.94 8.86
CA GLY A 184 -9.92 -9.77 9.87
C GLY A 184 -8.73 -9.07 10.50
N SER A 185 -7.53 -9.63 10.29
CA SER A 185 -6.28 -9.08 10.85
C SER A 185 -5.76 -7.86 10.09
N ALA A 186 -6.19 -7.67 8.84
CA ALA A 186 -5.71 -6.59 8.00
C ALA A 186 -6.44 -5.27 8.33
N THR A 187 -5.68 -4.19 8.47
CA THR A 187 -6.21 -2.88 8.87
C THR A 187 -6.02 -1.86 7.75
N LEU A 188 -7.12 -1.32 7.23
CA LEU A 188 -7.08 -0.18 6.30
C LEU A 188 -6.79 1.11 7.08
N GLY A 189 -5.63 1.72 6.84
CA GLY A 189 -5.11 2.89 7.52
C GLY A 189 -5.73 4.23 7.12
N ILE A 190 -6.58 4.26 6.10
CA ILE A 190 -7.25 5.49 5.64
C ILE A 190 -8.66 5.69 6.21
N LYS A 191 -9.18 4.74 7.01
CA LYS A 191 -10.51 4.85 7.64
C LYS A 191 -10.50 5.91 8.74
N ASP A 192 -11.65 6.54 9.03
CA ASP A 192 -11.73 7.68 9.96
C ASP A 192 -11.18 7.37 11.36
N ASP A 193 -11.38 6.16 11.86
CA ASP A 193 -10.94 5.70 13.17
C ASP A 193 -9.46 5.30 13.24
N THR A 194 -8.85 4.97 12.10
CA THR A 194 -7.44 4.55 12.01
C THR A 194 -6.51 5.65 11.51
N PHE A 195 -7.02 6.61 10.74
CA PHE A 195 -6.21 7.54 9.94
C PHE A 195 -5.19 8.36 10.74
N ALA A 196 -5.62 8.99 11.84
CA ALA A 196 -4.71 9.78 12.67
C ALA A 196 -3.59 8.92 13.29
N SER A 197 -3.95 7.76 13.87
CA SER A 197 -2.97 6.83 14.45
C SER A 197 -2.00 6.26 13.41
N HIS A 198 -2.48 6.06 12.18
CA HIS A 198 -1.68 5.56 11.07
C HIS A 198 -0.66 6.60 10.61
N LEU A 199 -1.10 7.85 10.45
CA LEU A 199 -0.21 8.98 10.18
C LEU A 199 0.82 9.19 11.29
N ALA A 200 0.43 9.09 12.56
CA ALA A 200 1.34 9.23 13.68
C ALA A 200 2.48 8.20 13.67
N LYS A 201 2.18 6.94 13.30
CA LYS A 201 3.21 5.89 13.15
C LYS A 201 4.15 6.13 11.96
N ALA A 202 3.65 6.71 10.89
CA ALA A 202 4.40 6.92 9.65
C ALA A 202 5.17 8.25 9.60
N LYS A 203 4.91 9.18 10.53
CA LYS A 203 5.40 10.56 10.48
C LYS A 203 6.92 10.65 10.71
N PRO A 204 7.67 11.40 9.86
CA PRO A 204 9.03 11.81 10.19
C PRO A 204 9.08 12.66 11.47
N ASP A 205 10.06 12.40 12.32
CA ASP A 205 10.17 13.06 13.63
C ASP A 205 10.40 14.58 13.51
N ASP A 206 11.05 15.03 12.43
CA ASP A 206 11.56 16.38 12.23
C ASP A 206 10.62 17.33 11.47
N ILE A 207 9.39 16.90 11.15
CA ILE A 207 8.40 17.76 10.46
C ILE A 207 7.31 18.26 11.43
N PRO A 208 6.80 19.49 11.26
CA PRO A 208 5.77 20.07 12.11
C PRO A 208 4.34 19.57 11.80
N PHE A 209 4.16 18.44 11.12
CA PHE A 209 2.84 17.90 10.80
C PHE A 209 2.11 17.38 12.04
N ASP A 210 0.81 17.64 12.15
CA ASP A 210 -0.05 17.15 13.23
C ASP A 210 -1.06 16.09 12.71
N PRO A 211 -0.87 14.80 13.04
CA PRO A 211 -1.80 13.73 12.69
C PRO A 211 -3.22 13.91 13.23
N ASP A 212 -3.38 14.62 14.35
CA ASP A 212 -4.65 14.79 15.07
C ASP A 212 -5.34 16.13 14.77
N ALA A 213 -4.76 16.97 13.90
CA ALA A 213 -5.37 18.22 13.48
C ALA A 213 -6.79 18.01 12.92
N PRO A 214 -7.74 18.94 13.12
CA PRO A 214 -9.10 18.82 12.60
C PRO A 214 -9.17 18.78 11.06
#